data_AF-A0A7C1ZUN5-F1
#
_entry.id   AF-A0A7C1ZUN5-F1
#
_cell.length_a   1.000
_cell.length_b   1.000
_cell.length_c   1.000
_cell.angle_alpha   90.00
_cell.angle_beta   90.00
_cell.angle_gamma   90.00
#
_symmetry.space_group_name_H-M   'P 1'
#
loop_
_entity.id
_entity.type
_entity.pdbx_description
1 polymer ?
#
loop_
_entity_poly.entity_id
_entity_poly.type
_entity_poly.pdbx_seq_one_letter_code
_entity_poly.pdbx_strand_id
1 'polypeptide(L)'
;MKNIKTGIEILDKLLPYGVPRDNFIGLFGEGGTGKSVILYELLYKKLEMGEPGILVCFEDVPRSITEHMKNFRWDVTKFKNFRFLDCYSFRMETRVPSDLVKIVTRPSDLDSLTETLFDIIDELD
;
A
#
# COMPACT_ATOMS: atom_id res chain seq x y z
N MET A 1 -0.79 17.89 17.71
CA MET A 1 -0.65 16.82 16.71
C MET A 1 -1.99 16.09 16.61
N LYS A 2 -2.51 15.89 15.39
CA LYS A 2 -3.78 15.17 15.18
C LYS A 2 -3.47 13.68 15.17
N ASN A 3 -4.13 12.91 16.02
CA ASN A 3 -4.06 11.46 15.95
C ASN A 3 -5.18 10.92 15.05
N ILE A 4 -4.90 9.81 14.40
CA ILE A 4 -5.84 9.09 13.53
C ILE A 4 -6.00 7.66 14.04
N LYS A 5 -7.22 7.14 13.94
CA LYS A 5 -7.50 5.72 14.15
C LYS A 5 -7.03 4.93 12.93
N THR A 6 -6.59 3.69 13.16
CA THR A 6 -6.16 2.77 12.11
C THR A 6 -7.35 2.18 11.37
N GLY A 7 -8.50 2.05 12.04
CA GLY A 7 -9.67 1.33 11.51
C GLY A 7 -9.59 -0.19 11.72
N ILE A 8 -8.48 -0.68 12.28
CA ILE A 8 -8.28 -2.08 12.65
C ILE A 8 -8.61 -2.22 14.13
N GLU A 9 -9.66 -2.98 14.46
CA GLU A 9 -10.24 -3.01 15.81
C GLU A 9 -9.20 -3.33 16.90
N ILE A 10 -8.35 -4.34 16.66
CA ILE A 10 -7.35 -4.76 17.64
C ILE A 10 -6.26 -3.69 17.85
N LEU A 11 -5.81 -3.03 16.77
CA LEU A 11 -4.82 -1.96 16.87
C LEU A 11 -5.42 -0.72 17.53
N ASP A 12 -6.67 -0.37 17.24
CA ASP A 12 -7.34 0.78 17.84
C ASP A 12 -7.65 0.58 19.33
N LYS A 13 -7.77 -0.68 19.79
CA LYS A 13 -7.82 -1.07 21.20
C LYS A 13 -6.45 -0.95 21.88
N LEU A 14 -5.37 -1.37 21.22
CA LEU A 14 -4.01 -1.26 21.73
C LEU A 14 -3.46 0.18 21.69
N LEU A 15 -3.95 1.01 20.76
CA LEU A 15 -3.62 2.41 20.56
C LEU A 15 -4.86 3.27 20.82
N PRO A 16 -5.26 3.46 22.09
CA PRO A 16 -6.52 4.13 22.44
C PRO A 16 -6.58 5.57 21.94
N TYR A 17 -5.44 6.23 21.78
CA TYR A 17 -5.34 7.58 21.22
C TYR A 17 -5.07 7.61 19.72
N GLY A 18 -4.93 6.45 19.06
CA GLY A 18 -4.55 6.34 17.65
C GLY A 18 -3.05 6.56 17.41
N VAL A 19 -2.69 6.72 16.14
CA VAL A 19 -1.34 7.06 15.70
C VAL A 19 -1.26 8.53 15.29
N PRO A 20 -0.15 9.25 15.56
CA PRO A 20 0.00 10.61 15.04
C PRO A 20 -0.01 10.62 13.51
N ARG A 21 -0.74 11.57 12.90
CA ARG A 21 -0.92 11.63 11.44
C ARG A 21 0.39 11.86 10.68
N ASP A 22 1.25 12.70 11.22
CA ASP A 22 2.45 13.18 10.54
C ASP A 22 3.70 12.38 10.97
N ASN A 23 3.56 11.05 11.04
CA ASN A 23 4.59 10.17 11.57
C ASN A 23 4.94 9.02 10.64
N PHE A 24 6.19 8.60 10.68
CA PHE A 24 6.66 7.39 10.02
C PHE A 24 6.47 6.19 10.97
N ILE A 25 5.78 5.14 10.50
CA ILE A 25 5.46 3.96 11.30
C ILE A 25 6.19 2.75 10.69
N GLY A 26 7.03 2.10 11.49
CA GLY A 26 7.65 0.82 11.14
C GLY A 26 6.88 -0.37 11.73
N LEU A 27 6.69 -1.42 10.93
CA LEU A 27 6.12 -2.69 11.37
C LEU A 27 7.18 -3.79 11.28
N PHE A 28 7.58 -4.35 12.41
CA PHE A 28 8.69 -5.31 12.51
C PHE A 28 8.21 -6.69 12.95
N GLY A 29 8.91 -7.74 12.50
CA GLY A 29 8.64 -9.13 12.86
C GLY A 29 9.17 -10.10 11.81
N GLU A 30 9.27 -11.38 12.17
CA GLU A 30 9.76 -12.44 11.28
C GLU A 30 8.86 -12.71 10.08
N GLY A 31 9.36 -13.42 9.07
CA GLY A 31 8.55 -13.87 7.93
C GLY A 31 7.33 -14.66 8.38
N GLY A 32 6.17 -14.43 7.76
CA GLY A 32 4.94 -15.16 8.09
C GLY A 32 4.16 -14.64 9.31
N THR A 33 4.64 -13.63 10.05
CA THR A 33 3.91 -13.06 11.20
C THR A 33 2.71 -12.17 10.83
N GLY A 34 2.39 -12.02 9.54
CA GLY A 34 1.23 -11.26 9.09
C GLY A 34 1.47 -9.76 8.84
N LYS A 35 2.72 -9.29 8.78
CA LYS A 35 3.04 -7.88 8.51
C LYS A 35 2.34 -7.30 7.27
N SER A 36 2.44 -8.00 6.15
CA SER A 36 1.78 -7.57 4.90
C SER A 36 0.27 -7.57 5.04
N VAL A 37 -0.32 -8.54 5.76
CA VAL A 37 -1.77 -8.58 6.02
C VAL A 37 -2.21 -7.36 6.80
N ILE A 38 -1.46 -6.95 7.84
CA ILE A 38 -1.76 -5.73 8.62
C ILE A 38 -1.66 -4.48 7.74
N LEU A 39 -0.62 -4.38 6.89
CA LEU A 39 -0.46 -3.26 5.96
C LEU A 39 -1.60 -3.18 4.95
N TYR A 40 -2.04 -4.33 4.43
CA TYR A 40 -3.14 -4.42 3.47
C TYR A 40 -4.47 -4.03 4.10
N GLU A 41 -4.76 -4.49 5.32
CA GLU A 41 -5.96 -4.09 6.05
C GLU A 41 -5.95 -2.59 6.35
N LEU A 42 -4.81 -2.06 6.81
CA LEU A 42 -4.66 -0.64 7.13
C LEU A 42 -4.94 0.21 5.89
N LEU A 43 -4.31 -0.12 4.76
CA LEU A 43 -4.54 0.54 3.49
C LEU A 43 -6.01 0.49 3.08
N TYR A 44 -6.62 -0.71 3.10
CA TYR A 44 -8.03 -0.87 2.74
C TYR A 44 -8.95 -0.03 3.64
N LYS A 45 -8.71 -0.02 4.95
CA LYS A 45 -9.48 0.79 5.92
C LYS A 45 -9.33 2.29 5.65
N LYS A 46 -8.15 2.75 5.26
CA LYS A 46 -7.90 4.15 4.90
C LYS A 46 -8.60 4.54 3.61
N LEU A 47 -8.57 3.67 2.60
CA LEU A 47 -9.33 3.86 1.37
C LEU A 47 -10.85 3.88 1.63
N GLU A 48 -11.37 3.01 2.50
CA GLU A 48 -12.78 3.05 2.93
C GLU A 48 -13.18 4.38 3.59
N MET A 49 -12.24 5.06 4.25
CA MET A 49 -12.43 6.37 4.87
C MET A 49 -12.20 7.54 3.89
N GLY A 50 -11.94 7.26 2.60
CA GLY A 50 -11.68 8.26 1.58
C GLY A 50 -10.27 8.84 1.60
N GLU A 51 -9.35 8.31 2.41
CA GLU A 51 -7.93 8.71 2.34
C GLU A 51 -7.27 8.04 1.13
N PRO A 52 -6.45 8.75 0.33
CA PRO A 52 -5.72 8.16 -0.79
C PRO A 52 -4.66 7.17 -0.29
N GLY A 53 -4.24 6.25 -1.15
CA GLY A 53 -3.26 5.23 -0.78
C GLY A 53 -2.36 4.80 -1.94
N ILE A 54 -1.09 4.59 -1.63
CA ILE A 54 -0.10 4.02 -2.54
C ILE A 54 0.46 2.76 -1.87
N LEU A 55 0.43 1.63 -2.57
CA LEU A 55 1.14 0.43 -2.13
C LEU A 55 2.39 0.21 -2.98
N VAL A 56 3.56 0.26 -2.36
CA VAL A 56 4.83 0.01 -3.04
C VAL A 56 5.20 -1.46 -2.93
N CYS A 57 5.41 -2.11 -4.07
CA CYS A 57 5.56 -3.56 -4.17
C CYS A 57 7.01 -3.93 -4.47
N PHE A 58 7.76 -4.36 -3.46
CA PHE A 58 9.15 -4.83 -3.62
C PHE A 58 9.31 -6.36 -3.60
N GLU A 59 8.31 -7.08 -3.10
CA GLU A 59 8.40 -8.53 -2.84
C GLU A 59 7.44 -9.37 -3.70
N ASP A 60 6.36 -8.76 -4.17
CA ASP A 60 5.25 -9.45 -4.82
C ASP A 60 4.67 -8.59 -5.95
N VAL A 61 4.04 -9.23 -6.94
CA VAL A 61 3.41 -8.51 -8.06
C VAL A 61 2.01 -7.99 -7.68
N PRO A 62 1.57 -6.81 -8.19
CA PRO A 62 0.27 -6.22 -7.85
C PRO A 62 -0.93 -7.17 -8.02
N ARG A 63 -0.90 -8.04 -9.04
CA ARG A 63 -1.94 -9.05 -9.26
C ARG A 63 -2.03 -10.05 -8.10
N SER A 64 -0.90 -10.56 -7.61
CA SER A 64 -0.83 -11.50 -6.48
C SER A 64 -1.39 -10.85 -5.22
N ILE A 65 -0.94 -9.62 -4.93
CA ILE A 65 -1.41 -8.84 -3.78
C ILE A 65 -2.91 -8.59 -3.87
N THR A 66 -3.42 -8.18 -5.03
CA THR A 66 -4.85 -7.93 -5.24
C THR A 66 -5.69 -9.18 -4.95
N GLU A 67 -5.27 -10.34 -5.44
CA GLU A 67 -5.98 -11.60 -5.19
C GLU A 67 -5.92 -11.99 -3.70
N HIS A 68 -4.76 -11.79 -3.03
CA HIS A 68 -4.65 -11.97 -1.59
C HIS A 68 -5.62 -11.07 -0.82
N MET A 69 -5.68 -9.78 -1.15
CA MET A 69 -6.58 -8.82 -0.49
C MET A 69 -8.05 -9.18 -0.72
N LYS A 70 -8.43 -9.60 -1.94
CA LYS A 70 -9.79 -10.08 -2.24
C LYS A 70 -10.21 -11.31 -1.42
N ASN A 71 -9.29 -12.22 -1.10
CA ASN A 71 -9.58 -13.35 -0.21
C ASN A 71 -9.98 -12.89 1.21
N PHE A 72 -9.48 -11.74 1.66
CA PHE A 72 -9.91 -11.08 2.90
C PHE A 72 -11.11 -10.13 2.71
N ARG A 73 -11.71 -10.11 1.50
CA ARG A 73 -12.78 -9.20 1.08
C ARG A 73 -12.36 -7.72 1.04
N TRP A 74 -11.07 -7.45 0.94
CA TRP A 74 -10.49 -6.12 0.82
C TRP A 74 -10.22 -5.77 -0.65
N ASP A 75 -11.29 -5.60 -1.42
CA ASP A 75 -11.13 -5.22 -2.82
C ASP A 75 -10.71 -3.75 -2.94
N VAL A 76 -9.41 -3.53 -3.19
CA VAL A 76 -8.85 -2.18 -3.37
C VAL A 76 -9.05 -1.64 -4.79
N THR A 77 -9.38 -2.50 -5.76
CA THR A 77 -9.49 -2.10 -7.17
C THR A 77 -10.69 -1.20 -7.44
N LYS A 78 -11.65 -1.16 -6.51
CA LYS A 78 -12.82 -0.28 -6.55
C LYS A 78 -12.51 1.18 -6.19
N PHE A 79 -11.36 1.46 -5.59
CA PHE A 79 -11.01 2.81 -5.14
C PHE A 79 -10.23 3.55 -6.22
N LYS A 80 -10.76 4.70 -6.65
CA LYS A 80 -10.11 5.55 -7.65
C LYS A 80 -8.86 6.27 -7.10
N ASN A 81 -8.84 6.49 -5.79
CA ASN A 81 -7.76 7.15 -5.05
C ASN A 81 -6.67 6.17 -4.58
N PHE A 82 -6.46 5.07 -5.32
CA PHE A 82 -5.47 4.04 -5.01
C PHE A 82 -4.58 3.75 -6.22
N ARG A 83 -3.28 3.54 -5.99
CA ARG A 83 -2.32 3.04 -6.99
C ARG A 83 -1.33 2.06 -6.36
N PHE A 84 -0.85 1.12 -7.17
CA PHE A 84 0.36 0.35 -6.91
C PHE A 84 1.57 1.03 -7.57
N LEU A 85 2.67 1.09 -6.82
CA LEU A 85 4.00 1.36 -7.35
C LEU A 85 4.77 0.03 -7.42
N ASP A 86 4.78 -0.56 -8.60
CA ASP A 86 5.32 -1.89 -8.85
C ASP A 86 6.83 -1.86 -9.09
N CYS A 87 7.57 -2.30 -8.08
CA CYS A 87 9.03 -2.40 -8.08
C CYS A 87 9.50 -3.86 -8.16
N TYR A 88 8.64 -4.81 -8.59
CA TYR A 88 8.96 -6.23 -8.56
C TYR A 88 8.70 -6.95 -9.88
N SER A 89 7.59 -6.67 -10.58
CA SER A 89 7.20 -7.41 -11.79
C SER A 89 8.23 -7.36 -12.92
N PHE A 90 9.11 -6.36 -12.94
CA PHE A 90 10.20 -6.30 -13.92
C PHE A 90 11.16 -7.51 -13.81
N ARG A 91 11.31 -8.10 -12.62
CA ARG A 91 12.15 -9.29 -12.38
C ARG A 91 11.49 -10.58 -12.83
N MET A 92 10.16 -10.58 -12.90
CA MET A 92 9.37 -11.77 -13.24
C MET A 92 8.99 -11.82 -14.72
N GLU A 93 9.29 -10.77 -15.49
CA GLU A 93 8.83 -10.60 -16.89
C GLU A 93 7.30 -10.67 -17.05
N THR A 94 6.55 -10.53 -15.97
CA THR A 94 5.08 -10.61 -15.92
C THR A 94 4.50 -9.21 -15.78
N ARG A 95 4.43 -8.47 -16.89
CA ARG A 95 3.81 -7.13 -16.90
C ARG A 95 2.37 -7.23 -17.39
N VAL A 96 1.43 -6.78 -16.56
CA VAL A 96 0.04 -6.60 -16.96
C VAL A 96 -0.28 -5.12 -16.87
N PRO A 97 -0.48 -4.42 -18.01
CA PRO A 97 -0.92 -3.03 -17.99
C PRO A 97 -2.21 -2.88 -17.20
N SER A 98 -2.24 -1.91 -16.30
CA SER A 98 -3.42 -1.56 -15.50
C SER A 98 -3.33 -0.08 -15.11
N ASP A 99 -4.44 0.63 -15.17
CA ASP A 99 -4.54 2.02 -14.71
C ASP A 99 -4.20 2.17 -13.21
N LEU A 100 -4.30 1.08 -12.46
CA LEU A 100 -3.96 1.05 -11.04
C LEU A 100 -2.47 0.85 -10.77
N VAL A 101 -1.63 0.58 -11.79
CA VAL A 101 -0.24 0.16 -11.61
C VAL A 101 0.70 1.06 -12.38
N LYS A 102 1.67 1.66 -11.69
CA LYS A 102 2.86 2.27 -12.30
C LYS A 102 4.07 1.39 -12.02
N ILE A 103 4.91 1.14 -13.01
CA ILE A 103 6.01 0.18 -12.92
C ILE A 103 7.35 0.90 -12.89
N VAL A 104 8.19 0.57 -11.91
CA VAL A 104 9.59 0.96 -11.83
C VAL A 104 10.46 -0.24 -12.19
N THR A 105 11.16 -0.14 -13.31
CA THR A 105 11.99 -1.26 -13.83
C THR A 105 13.39 -1.31 -13.24
N ARG A 106 13.83 -0.24 -12.56
CA ARG A 106 15.12 -0.15 -11.87
C ARG A 106 14.91 0.48 -10.47
N PRO A 107 14.34 -0.24 -9.50
CA PRO A 107 14.02 0.34 -8.20
C PRO A 107 15.24 0.73 -7.35
N SER A 108 16.45 0.29 -7.72
CA SER A 108 17.70 0.77 -7.12
C SER A 108 18.10 2.18 -7.59
N ASP A 109 17.51 2.65 -8.68
CA ASP A 109 17.64 4.02 -9.19
C ASP A 109 16.60 4.87 -8.46
N LEU A 110 17.06 5.60 -7.43
CA LEU A 110 16.19 6.39 -6.57
C LEU A 110 15.49 7.52 -7.34
N ASP A 111 16.12 8.05 -8.39
CA ASP A 111 15.51 9.11 -9.20
C ASP A 111 14.28 8.54 -9.91
N SER A 112 14.43 7.41 -10.61
CA SER A 112 13.29 6.74 -11.27
C SER A 112 12.18 6.32 -10.30
N LEU A 113 12.54 5.85 -9.10
CA LEU A 113 11.57 5.46 -8.07
C LEU A 113 10.79 6.68 -7.55
N THR A 114 11.49 7.76 -7.24
CA THR A 114 10.88 8.96 -6.66
C THR A 114 10.07 9.74 -7.68
N GLU A 115 10.54 9.87 -8.92
CA GLU A 115 9.77 10.45 -10.03
C GLU A 115 8.42 9.74 -10.19
N THR A 116 8.43 8.41 -10.29
CA THR A 116 7.20 7.63 -10.45
C THR A 116 6.29 7.73 -9.21
N LEU A 117 6.87 7.83 -8.01
CA LEU A 117 6.10 8.03 -6.78
C LEU A 117 5.41 9.40 -6.76
N PHE A 118 6.13 10.47 -7.14
CA PHE A 118 5.56 11.82 -7.19
C PHE A 118 4.50 11.94 -8.28
N ASP A 119 4.70 11.33 -9.44
CA ASP A 119 3.68 11.25 -10.49
C ASP A 119 2.37 10.61 -9.96
N ILE A 120 2.48 9.55 -9.16
CA ILE A 120 1.30 8.93 -8.53
C ILE A 120 0.66 9.90 -7.51
N ILE A 121 1.45 10.59 -6.70
CA ILE A 121 0.93 11.54 -5.71
C ILE A 121 0.13 12.64 -6.41
N ASP A 122 0.68 13.22 -7.48
CA ASP A 122 0.03 14.27 -8.27
C ASP A 122 -1.26 13.77 -8.96
N GLU A 123 -1.35 12.48 -9.32
CA GLU A 123 -2.59 11.87 -9.84
C GLU A 123 -3.69 11.66 -8.79
N LEU A 124 -3.33 11.63 -7.52
CA LEU A 124 -4.22 11.30 -6.40
C LEU A 124 -4.72 12.53 -5.61
N ASP A 125 -4.07 13.68 -5.77
CA ASP A 125 -4.47 14.99 -5.23
C ASP A 125 -5.61 15.65 -6.04
#